data_AF-A0A948QKW5-F1
#
_entry.id   AF-A0A948QKW5-F1
#
_cell.length_a   1.000
_cell.length_b   1.000
_cell.length_c   1.000
_cell.angle_alpha   90.00
_cell.angle_beta   90.00
_cell.angle_gamma   90.00
#
_symmetry.space_group_name_H-M   'P 1'
#
loop_
_entity.id
_entity.type
_entity.pdbx_description
1 polymer ?
#
loop_
_entity_poly.entity_id
_entity_poly.type
_entity_poly.pdbx_seq_one_letter_code
_entity_poly.pdbx_strand_id
1 'polypeptide(L)'
;MFKQNEGVLDRLLRVTFGAVLLLAGIFWLAAVFKWIAIIIGLILLATGIMGFCGAYPLLKMDTLRYGKDWSKWIIWLWLIILIAFVVGGSYASIFFTKKAFLDDYNQMNNPYKQVLYQTGQVNQDEVNKYILDWQNEWKMFSEKYNLYRPWSVAFDNQFNDDLQKIEDLQNQSAAIISQGDLSEAHLKLEQVRPIFNDMLKRNGFSLEAVALVDFHDAMEVVLEAAEKKDAQAVLIAYSEADNKLKELEVIVNDQEIQEIRANLEAVKSAADFSVDQLPDLAAKLKSSYVKVYLKRG
;
A
#
# COMPACT_ATOMS: atom_id res chain seq x y z
N MET A 1 16.23 28.73 -36.49
CA MET A 1 15.74 29.38 -35.27
C MET A 1 14.34 29.89 -35.54
N PHE A 2 13.32 29.39 -34.84
CA PHE A 2 11.93 29.83 -35.06
C PHE A 2 11.76 31.29 -34.65
N LYS A 3 10.95 32.06 -35.39
CA LYS A 3 10.65 33.45 -35.03
C LYS A 3 9.74 33.45 -33.80
N GLN A 4 10.20 34.05 -32.70
CA GLN A 4 9.44 34.13 -31.46
C GLN A 4 8.06 34.78 -31.71
N ASN A 5 7.00 34.15 -31.21
CA ASN A 5 5.62 34.65 -31.32
C ASN A 5 4.85 34.59 -29.98
N GLU A 6 5.56 34.27 -28.90
CA GLU A 6 5.03 34.21 -27.55
C GLU A 6 5.61 35.33 -26.66
N GLY A 7 4.73 36.06 -25.97
CA GLY A 7 5.10 37.01 -24.92
C GLY A 7 5.51 36.32 -23.62
N VAL A 8 6.15 37.06 -22.69
CA VAL A 8 6.65 36.48 -21.42
C VAL A 8 5.53 35.81 -20.61
N LEU A 9 4.38 36.46 -20.45
CA LEU A 9 3.26 35.91 -19.67
C LEU A 9 2.73 34.58 -20.23
N ASP A 10 2.59 34.47 -21.55
CA ASP A 10 2.15 33.25 -22.23
C ASP A 10 3.11 32.08 -21.94
N ARG A 11 4.42 32.35 -22.05
CA ARG A 11 5.47 31.37 -21.72
C ARG A 11 5.41 30.91 -20.26
N LEU A 12 5.24 31.84 -19.31
CA LEU A 12 5.13 31.49 -17.88
C LEU A 12 3.90 30.61 -17.62
N LEU A 13 2.75 30.95 -18.21
CA LEU A 13 1.52 30.17 -18.08
C LEU A 13 1.68 28.77 -18.67
N ARG A 14 2.24 28.65 -19.88
CA ARG A 14 2.49 27.35 -20.53
C ARG A 14 3.38 26.46 -19.69
N VAL A 15 4.49 26.99 -19.17
CA VAL A 15 5.39 26.21 -18.33
C VAL A 15 4.71 25.80 -17.03
N THR A 16 3.93 26.70 -16.42
CA THR A 16 3.19 26.42 -15.18
C THR A 16 2.12 25.33 -15.39
N PHE A 17 1.25 25.49 -16.38
CA PHE A 17 0.23 24.47 -16.72
C PHE A 17 0.86 23.16 -17.18
N GLY A 18 1.96 23.24 -17.93
CA GLY A 18 2.73 22.07 -18.33
C GLY A 18 3.24 21.28 -17.14
N ALA A 19 3.83 21.96 -16.15
CA ALA A 19 4.28 21.34 -14.90
C ALA A 19 3.11 20.71 -14.10
N VAL A 20 1.98 21.40 -14.00
CA VAL A 20 0.78 20.87 -13.32
C VAL A 20 0.26 19.61 -14.01
N LEU A 21 0.14 19.61 -15.34
CA LEU A 21 -0.30 18.44 -16.10
C LEU A 21 0.67 17.27 -15.99
N LEU A 22 1.99 17.53 -15.97
CA LEU A 22 2.98 16.49 -15.72
C LEU A 22 2.82 15.87 -14.34
N LEU A 23 2.69 16.68 -13.28
CA LEU A 23 2.48 16.16 -11.93
C LEU A 23 1.18 15.33 -11.85
N ALA A 24 0.08 15.82 -12.43
CA ALA A 24 -1.17 15.08 -12.47
C ALA A 24 -1.04 13.76 -13.26
N GLY A 25 -0.43 13.79 -14.44
CA GLY A 25 -0.24 12.61 -15.27
C GLY A 25 0.69 11.56 -14.64
N ILE A 26 1.78 11.99 -14.01
CA ILE A 26 2.75 11.08 -13.40
C ILE A 26 2.17 10.43 -12.14
N PHE A 27 1.50 11.20 -11.28
CA PHE A 27 1.14 10.72 -9.94
C PHE A 27 -0.33 10.39 -9.74
N TRP A 28 -1.28 10.97 -10.47
CA TRP A 28 -2.71 10.93 -10.09
C TRP A 28 -3.64 10.33 -11.15
N LEU A 29 -3.26 10.38 -12.42
CA LEU A 29 -4.10 9.93 -13.52
C LEU A 29 -3.80 8.49 -13.93
N ALA A 30 -4.82 7.81 -14.44
CA ALA A 30 -4.79 6.43 -14.89
C ALA A 30 -4.85 6.32 -16.42
N ALA A 31 -4.41 5.18 -16.96
CA ALA A 31 -4.64 4.75 -18.34
C ALA A 31 -4.43 5.87 -19.40
N VAL A 32 -5.40 6.08 -20.28
CA VAL A 32 -5.31 7.04 -21.40
C VAL A 32 -5.16 8.48 -20.91
N PHE A 33 -5.83 8.86 -19.81
CA PHE A 33 -5.76 10.23 -19.28
C PHE A 33 -4.37 10.60 -18.76
N LYS A 34 -3.63 9.64 -18.18
CA LYS A 34 -2.21 9.82 -17.82
C LYS A 34 -1.38 10.26 -19.03
N TRP A 35 -1.48 9.52 -20.14
CA TRP A 35 -0.71 9.81 -21.34
C TRP A 35 -1.12 11.12 -22.00
N ILE A 36 -2.43 11.43 -22.05
CA ILE A 36 -2.93 12.71 -22.54
C ILE A 36 -2.33 13.87 -21.73
N ALA A 37 -2.40 13.81 -20.40
CA ALA A 37 -1.87 14.86 -19.54
C ALA A 37 -0.35 15.02 -19.71
N ILE A 38 0.40 13.91 -19.78
CA ILE A 38 1.85 13.94 -19.99
C ILE A 38 2.19 14.57 -21.34
N ILE A 39 1.56 14.13 -22.43
CA ILE A 39 1.86 14.62 -23.78
C ILE A 39 1.53 16.12 -23.91
N ILE A 40 0.34 16.54 -23.46
CA ILE A 40 -0.04 17.96 -23.48
C ILE A 40 0.91 18.77 -22.60
N GLY A 41 1.25 18.27 -21.41
CA GLY A 41 2.19 18.92 -20.50
C GLY A 41 3.56 19.14 -21.13
N LEU A 42 4.11 18.12 -21.81
CA LEU A 42 5.37 18.22 -22.55
C LEU A 42 5.31 19.22 -23.70
N ILE A 43 4.22 19.26 -24.46
CA ILE A 43 4.03 20.23 -25.56
C ILE A 43 4.01 21.66 -25.02
N LEU A 44 3.30 21.91 -23.91
CA LEU A 44 3.25 23.23 -23.28
C LEU A 44 4.62 23.66 -22.76
N LEU A 45 5.37 22.76 -22.12
CA LEU A 45 6.73 23.03 -21.67
C LEU A 45 7.67 23.35 -22.84
N ALA A 46 7.66 22.52 -23.88
CA ALA A 46 8.50 22.71 -25.05
C ALA A 46 8.21 24.05 -25.74
N THR A 47 6.94 24.37 -25.99
CA THR A 47 6.55 25.62 -26.63
C THR A 47 6.89 26.85 -25.79
N GLY A 48 6.60 26.82 -24.48
CA GLY A 48 6.94 27.91 -23.56
C GLY A 48 8.45 28.16 -23.40
N ILE A 49 9.26 27.09 -23.42
CA ILE A 49 10.73 27.22 -23.38
C ILE A 49 11.26 27.81 -24.69
N MET A 50 10.82 27.28 -25.84
CA MET A 50 11.23 27.76 -27.17
C MET A 50 10.72 29.18 -27.48
N GLY A 51 9.66 29.64 -26.83
CA GLY A 51 9.00 30.92 -27.11
C GLY A 51 8.28 30.93 -28.48
N PHE A 52 7.94 29.75 -28.99
CA PHE A 52 7.28 29.58 -30.27
C PHE A 52 6.17 28.53 -30.20
N CYS A 53 4.94 28.96 -30.51
CA CYS A 53 3.81 28.06 -30.72
C CYS A 53 3.55 27.88 -32.22
N GLY A 54 3.61 26.66 -32.73
CA GLY A 54 3.32 26.35 -34.14
C GLY A 54 1.88 26.59 -34.57
N ALA A 55 0.91 26.63 -33.64
CA ALA A 55 -0.49 26.92 -33.94
C ALA A 55 -0.75 28.41 -34.21
N TYR A 56 0.05 29.31 -33.62
CA TYR A 56 -0.17 30.75 -33.68
C TYR A 56 -0.04 31.33 -35.11
N PRO A 57 0.95 30.94 -35.93
CA PRO A 57 1.03 31.37 -37.33
C PRO A 57 -0.16 30.89 -38.17
N LEU A 58 -0.70 29.69 -37.89
CA LEU A 58 -1.88 29.15 -38.58
C LEU A 58 -3.14 29.93 -38.23
N LEU A 59 -3.27 30.34 -36.96
CA LEU A 59 -4.41 31.09 -36.44
C LEU A 59 -4.24 32.62 -36.53
N LYS A 60 -3.13 33.10 -37.11
CA LYS A 60 -2.74 34.53 -37.17
C LYS A 60 -2.72 35.21 -35.79
N MET A 61 -2.36 34.46 -34.74
CA MET A 61 -2.18 34.94 -33.38
C MET A 61 -0.73 35.31 -33.10
N ASP A 62 -0.51 36.32 -32.27
CA ASP A 62 0.82 36.78 -31.84
C ASP A 62 0.70 37.44 -30.46
N THR A 63 1.12 36.74 -29.40
CA THR A 63 1.02 37.25 -28.01
C THR A 63 2.21 38.13 -27.65
N LEU A 64 3.26 38.19 -28.50
CA LEU A 64 4.40 39.09 -28.32
C LEU A 64 3.96 40.56 -28.31
N ARG A 65 2.92 40.90 -29.08
CA ARG A 65 2.35 42.26 -29.19
C ARG A 65 1.75 42.79 -27.89
N TYR A 66 1.38 41.90 -26.98
CA TYR A 66 0.83 42.23 -25.66
C TYR A 66 1.88 42.05 -24.55
N GLY A 67 3.14 41.78 -24.92
CA GLY A 67 4.23 41.56 -23.99
C GLY A 67 4.64 42.83 -23.26
N LYS A 68 4.38 42.89 -21.96
CA LYS A 68 5.04 43.83 -21.06
C LYS A 68 6.49 43.36 -20.84
N ASP A 69 7.44 44.27 -20.71
CA ASP A 69 8.79 43.91 -20.25
C ASP A 69 8.74 43.59 -18.74
N TRP A 70 8.85 42.31 -18.40
CA TRP A 70 8.90 41.87 -17.01
C TRP A 70 10.31 42.02 -16.46
N SER A 71 10.43 42.54 -15.23
CA SER A 71 11.71 42.58 -14.53
C SER A 71 12.29 41.18 -14.40
N LYS A 72 13.59 41.02 -14.67
CA LYS A 72 14.31 39.76 -14.51
C LYS A 72 14.14 39.16 -13.13
N TRP A 73 14.00 40.00 -12.10
CA TRP A 73 13.77 39.56 -10.73
C TRP A 73 12.43 38.82 -10.56
N ILE A 74 11.38 39.26 -11.25
CA ILE A 74 10.07 38.59 -11.23
C ILE A 74 10.16 37.22 -11.91
N ILE A 75 10.91 37.11 -13.00
CA ILE A 75 11.13 35.84 -13.69
C ILE A 75 11.91 34.87 -12.80
N TRP A 76 12.96 35.34 -12.12
CA TRP A 76 13.72 34.54 -11.14
C TRP A 76 12.85 34.08 -9.98
N LEU A 77 12.04 34.97 -9.41
CA LEU A 77 11.11 34.64 -8.35
C LEU A 77 10.11 33.56 -8.80
N TRP A 78 9.52 33.72 -9.99
CA TRP A 78 8.62 32.71 -10.55
C TRP A 78 9.33 31.36 -10.77
N LEU A 79 10.57 31.35 -11.28
CA LEU A 79 11.34 30.12 -11.45
C LEU A 79 11.57 29.40 -10.12
N ILE A 80 11.92 30.14 -9.06
CA ILE A 80 12.10 29.58 -7.72
C ILE A 80 10.78 28.97 -7.22
N ILE A 81 9.66 29.68 -7.38
CA ILE A 81 8.33 29.20 -6.99
C ILE A 81 7.96 27.94 -7.79
N LEU A 82 8.22 27.93 -9.10
CA LEU A 82 7.95 26.78 -9.96
C LEU A 82 8.76 25.55 -9.53
N ILE A 83 10.05 25.72 -9.24
CA ILE A 83 10.91 24.63 -8.76
C ILE A 83 10.39 24.12 -7.42
N ALA A 84 10.08 25.01 -6.48
CA ALA A 84 9.51 24.65 -5.19
C ALA A 84 8.16 23.92 -5.36
N PHE A 85 7.32 24.36 -6.29
CA PHE A 85 6.05 23.71 -6.63
C PHE A 85 6.25 22.31 -7.21
N VAL A 86 7.19 22.13 -8.15
CA VAL A 86 7.46 20.82 -8.76
C VAL A 86 8.04 19.85 -7.74
N VAL A 87 9.03 20.28 -6.96
CA VAL A 87 9.67 19.43 -5.93
C VAL A 87 8.67 19.12 -4.81
N GLY A 88 8.04 20.15 -4.24
CA GLY A 88 7.05 19.99 -3.17
C GLY A 88 5.81 19.21 -3.61
N GLY A 89 5.31 19.51 -4.82
CA GLY A 89 4.19 18.80 -5.43
C GLY A 89 4.50 17.34 -5.72
N SER A 90 5.71 17.01 -6.17
CA SER A 90 6.14 15.61 -6.36
C SER A 90 6.21 14.88 -5.02
N TYR A 91 6.86 15.47 -4.01
CA TYR A 91 6.96 14.87 -2.68
C TYR A 91 5.58 14.65 -2.05
N ALA A 92 4.71 15.66 -2.09
CA ALA A 92 3.34 15.55 -1.60
C ALA A 92 2.55 14.49 -2.36
N SER A 93 2.67 14.43 -3.68
CA SER A 93 1.98 13.43 -4.50
C SER A 93 2.43 12.01 -4.18
N ILE A 94 3.73 11.77 -4.01
CA ILE A 94 4.25 10.46 -3.57
C ILE A 94 3.63 10.07 -2.22
N PHE A 95 3.62 10.99 -1.25
CA PHE A 95 3.05 10.74 0.07
C PHE A 95 1.55 10.41 0.01
N PHE A 96 0.74 11.25 -0.64
CA PHE A 96 -0.72 11.09 -0.65
C PHE A 96 -1.16 9.87 -1.46
N THR A 97 -0.51 9.60 -2.60
CA THR A 97 -0.83 8.43 -3.42
C THR A 97 -0.43 7.13 -2.73
N LYS A 98 0.69 7.13 -1.98
CA LYS A 98 1.06 6.03 -1.09
C LYS A 98 0.02 5.81 0.01
N LYS A 99 -0.46 6.88 0.65
CA LYS A 99 -1.52 6.80 1.66
C LYS A 99 -2.82 6.24 1.08
N ALA A 100 -3.25 6.74 -0.08
CA ALA A 100 -4.47 6.26 -0.73
C ALA A 100 -4.39 4.77 -1.09
N PHE A 101 -3.23 4.31 -1.57
CA PHE A 101 -2.99 2.87 -1.78
C PHE A 101 -3.16 2.05 -0.52
N LEU A 102 -2.63 2.54 0.61
CA LEU A 102 -2.76 1.86 1.89
C LEU A 102 -4.19 1.84 2.41
N ASP A 103 -4.92 2.95 2.28
CA ASP A 103 -6.32 3.02 2.68
C ASP A 103 -7.16 2.00 1.88
N ASP A 104 -6.98 1.94 0.56
CA ASP A 104 -7.66 0.99 -0.32
C ASP A 104 -7.24 -0.46 -0.04
N TYR A 105 -5.94 -0.71 0.18
CA TYR A 105 -5.44 -2.02 0.58
C TYR A 105 -6.09 -2.47 1.88
N ASN A 106 -6.15 -1.62 2.90
CA ASN A 106 -6.75 -1.95 4.19
C ASN A 106 -8.26 -2.22 4.06
N GLN A 107 -8.96 -1.43 3.25
CA GLN A 107 -10.38 -1.65 2.95
C GLN A 107 -10.60 -3.04 2.36
N MET A 108 -9.81 -3.41 1.35
CA MET A 108 -9.89 -4.73 0.71
C MET A 108 -9.41 -5.87 1.60
N ASN A 109 -8.37 -5.65 2.40
CA ASN A 109 -7.76 -6.67 3.26
C ASN A 109 -8.67 -7.04 4.45
N ASN A 110 -9.56 -6.13 4.88
CA ASN A 110 -10.49 -6.38 5.99
C ASN A 110 -11.42 -7.60 5.78
N PRO A 111 -12.20 -7.70 4.70
CA PRO A 111 -13.03 -8.88 4.47
C PRO A 111 -12.19 -10.14 4.25
N TYR A 112 -11.00 -10.07 3.63
CA TYR A 112 -10.06 -11.20 3.55
C TYR A 112 -9.72 -11.75 4.94
N LYS A 113 -9.30 -10.89 5.87
CA LYS A 113 -8.98 -11.29 7.25
C LYS A 113 -10.18 -11.95 7.94
N GLN A 114 -11.40 -11.49 7.64
CA GLN A 114 -12.61 -12.11 8.17
C GLN A 114 -12.83 -13.51 7.57
N VAL A 115 -12.70 -13.70 6.25
CA VAL A 115 -12.80 -15.03 5.64
C VAL A 115 -11.77 -15.98 6.26
N LEU A 116 -10.53 -15.54 6.39
CA LEU A 116 -9.45 -16.33 6.97
C LEU A 116 -9.71 -16.72 8.42
N TYR A 117 -10.19 -15.77 9.23
CA TYR A 117 -10.55 -16.03 10.62
C TYR A 117 -11.73 -17.02 10.73
N GLN A 118 -12.82 -16.77 9.98
CA GLN A 118 -14.05 -17.56 10.10
C GLN A 118 -13.89 -18.98 9.53
N THR A 119 -13.04 -19.17 8.51
CA THR A 119 -12.67 -20.52 8.02
C THR A 119 -11.93 -21.31 9.11
N GLY A 120 -11.03 -20.66 9.86
CA GLY A 120 -10.39 -21.26 11.03
C GLY A 120 -11.34 -21.57 12.19
N GLN A 121 -12.46 -20.86 12.30
CA GLN A 121 -13.55 -21.16 13.26
C GLN A 121 -14.54 -22.21 12.75
N VAL A 122 -14.40 -22.69 11.51
CA VAL A 122 -15.34 -23.60 10.84
C VAL A 122 -16.76 -23.01 10.82
N ASN A 123 -16.88 -21.68 10.68
CA ASN A 123 -18.16 -20.96 10.72
C ASN A 123 -18.68 -20.65 9.31
N GLN A 124 -19.39 -21.60 8.70
CA GLN A 124 -19.85 -21.52 7.32
C GLN A 124 -20.70 -20.27 7.01
N ASP A 125 -21.63 -19.92 7.91
CA ASP A 125 -22.58 -18.83 7.68
C ASP A 125 -21.87 -17.46 7.59
N GLU A 126 -20.92 -17.20 8.50
CA GLU A 126 -20.11 -15.98 8.46
C GLU A 126 -19.11 -15.98 7.28
N VAL A 127 -18.49 -17.11 6.96
CA VAL A 127 -17.59 -17.22 5.79
C VAL A 127 -18.32 -16.84 4.50
N ASN A 128 -19.54 -17.36 4.29
CA ASN A 128 -20.34 -17.10 3.09
C ASN A 128 -20.69 -15.62 2.92
N LYS A 129 -20.77 -14.86 4.01
CA LYS A 129 -20.97 -13.41 3.98
C LYS A 129 -19.69 -12.69 3.53
N TYR A 130 -18.57 -12.95 4.20
CA TYR A 130 -17.33 -12.21 3.95
C TYR A 130 -16.64 -12.57 2.63
N ILE A 131 -16.85 -13.78 2.09
CA ILE A 131 -16.22 -14.18 0.82
C ILE A 131 -16.72 -13.33 -0.36
N LEU A 132 -18.00 -12.97 -0.37
CA LEU A 132 -18.59 -12.10 -1.38
C LEU A 132 -18.07 -10.66 -1.25
N ASP A 133 -17.98 -10.15 -0.02
CA ASP A 133 -17.42 -8.84 0.27
C ASP A 133 -15.96 -8.76 -0.19
N TRP A 134 -15.16 -9.80 0.09
CA TRP A 134 -13.76 -9.85 -0.34
C TRP A 134 -13.63 -9.93 -1.86
N GLN A 135 -14.44 -10.72 -2.56
CA GLN A 135 -14.42 -10.77 -4.04
C GLN A 135 -14.73 -9.40 -4.67
N ASN A 136 -15.71 -8.68 -4.12
CA ASN A 136 -16.07 -7.35 -4.60
C ASN A 136 -14.97 -6.31 -4.34
N GLU A 137 -14.46 -6.25 -3.12
CA GLU A 137 -13.38 -5.33 -2.74
C GLU A 137 -12.07 -5.66 -3.49
N TRP A 138 -11.76 -6.94 -3.66
CA TRP A 138 -10.63 -7.40 -4.45
C TRP A 138 -10.72 -6.94 -5.90
N LYS A 139 -11.89 -7.10 -6.52
CA LYS A 139 -12.12 -6.65 -7.90
C LYS A 139 -11.90 -5.13 -8.04
N MET A 140 -12.48 -4.34 -7.14
CA MET A 140 -12.31 -2.88 -7.17
C MET A 140 -10.84 -2.47 -6.99
N PHE A 141 -10.15 -3.10 -6.04
CA PHE A 141 -8.73 -2.86 -5.78
C PHE A 141 -7.85 -3.23 -6.98
N SER A 142 -7.99 -4.46 -7.47
CA SER A 142 -7.16 -5.00 -8.56
C SER A 142 -7.40 -4.25 -9.88
N GLU A 143 -8.65 -3.95 -10.25
CA GLU A 143 -8.96 -3.18 -11.46
C GLU A 143 -8.38 -1.76 -11.39
N LYS A 144 -8.52 -1.09 -10.24
CA LYS A 144 -7.95 0.25 -10.03
C LYS A 144 -6.44 0.23 -10.21
N TYR A 145 -5.75 -0.68 -9.53
CA TYR A 145 -4.29 -0.69 -9.51
C TYR A 145 -3.63 -1.35 -10.74
N ASN A 146 -4.42 -2.06 -11.55
CA ASN A 146 -4.00 -2.47 -12.89
C ASN A 146 -4.01 -1.28 -13.87
N LEU A 147 -4.94 -0.33 -13.71
CA LEU A 147 -5.04 0.87 -14.56
C LEU A 147 -4.18 2.05 -14.08
N TYR A 148 -3.87 2.08 -12.79
CA TYR A 148 -3.15 3.16 -12.13
C TYR A 148 -2.13 2.60 -11.14
N ARG A 149 -0.86 3.01 -11.26
CA ARG A 149 0.18 2.64 -10.29
C ARG A 149 0.70 3.88 -9.56
N PRO A 150 0.50 4.00 -8.24
CA PRO A 150 1.15 5.06 -7.47
C PRO A 150 2.67 4.85 -7.51
N TRP A 151 3.42 5.93 -7.27
CA TRP A 151 4.88 5.92 -7.39
C TRP A 151 5.55 4.82 -6.55
N SER A 152 4.96 4.49 -5.39
CA SER A 152 5.44 3.44 -4.49
C SER A 152 5.47 2.03 -5.09
N VAL A 153 4.64 1.73 -6.10
CA VAL A 153 4.58 0.41 -6.76
C VAL A 153 4.79 0.51 -8.28
N ALA A 154 5.05 1.71 -8.79
CA ALA A 154 5.14 1.97 -10.23
C ALA A 154 6.25 1.17 -10.92
N PHE A 155 7.32 0.83 -10.18
CA PHE A 155 8.49 0.12 -10.69
C PHE A 155 8.54 -1.35 -10.26
N ASP A 156 7.48 -1.86 -9.64
CA ASP A 156 7.39 -3.26 -9.25
C ASP A 156 6.92 -4.13 -10.41
N ASN A 157 7.85 -4.89 -10.98
CA ASN A 157 7.58 -5.78 -12.10
C ASN A 157 6.75 -7.01 -11.71
N GLN A 158 6.70 -7.38 -10.42
CA GLN A 158 5.96 -8.53 -9.90
C GLN A 158 4.53 -8.17 -9.45
N PHE A 159 4.21 -6.88 -9.34
CA PHE A 159 2.97 -6.40 -8.76
C PHE A 159 1.71 -7.04 -9.39
N ASN A 160 1.60 -7.02 -10.72
CA ASN A 160 0.41 -7.59 -11.39
C ASN A 160 0.36 -9.12 -11.27
N ASP A 161 1.50 -9.80 -11.31
CA ASP A 161 1.57 -11.25 -11.17
C ASP A 161 1.10 -11.66 -9.77
N ASP A 162 1.44 -10.89 -8.75
CA ASP A 162 0.98 -11.14 -7.38
C ASP A 162 -0.51 -10.86 -7.19
N LEU A 163 -1.05 -9.82 -7.83
CA LEU A 163 -2.50 -9.64 -7.88
C LEU A 163 -3.18 -10.86 -8.53
N GLN A 164 -2.64 -11.37 -9.64
CA GLN A 164 -3.21 -12.55 -10.28
C GLN A 164 -3.14 -13.79 -9.38
N LYS A 165 -1.99 -14.04 -8.72
CA LYS A 165 -1.86 -15.17 -7.78
C LYS A 165 -2.87 -15.10 -6.64
N ILE A 166 -3.13 -13.91 -6.10
CA ILE A 166 -4.10 -13.72 -5.01
C ILE A 166 -5.53 -13.94 -5.53
N GLU A 167 -5.85 -13.47 -6.72
CA GLU A 167 -7.15 -13.76 -7.37
C GLU A 167 -7.34 -15.27 -7.58
N ASP A 168 -6.30 -15.98 -8.04
CA ASP A 168 -6.34 -17.43 -8.22
C ASP A 168 -6.54 -18.17 -6.89
N LEU A 169 -5.87 -17.73 -5.81
CA LEU A 169 -6.05 -18.27 -4.46
C LEU A 169 -7.44 -17.97 -3.91
N GLN A 170 -7.98 -16.78 -4.15
CA GLN A 170 -9.34 -16.40 -3.77
C GLN A 170 -10.37 -17.31 -4.46
N ASN A 171 -10.23 -17.53 -5.77
CA ASN A 171 -11.11 -18.38 -6.55
C ASN A 171 -11.05 -19.86 -6.11
N GLN A 172 -9.85 -20.39 -5.86
CA GLN A 172 -9.67 -21.73 -5.31
C GLN A 172 -10.31 -21.86 -3.92
N SER A 173 -10.06 -20.90 -3.04
CA SER A 173 -10.61 -20.90 -1.68
C SER A 173 -12.13 -20.84 -1.69
N ALA A 174 -12.73 -19.98 -2.53
CA ALA A 174 -14.18 -19.90 -2.69
C ALA A 174 -14.79 -21.22 -3.18
N ALA A 175 -14.13 -21.91 -4.12
CA ALA A 175 -14.57 -23.23 -4.58
C ALA A 175 -14.55 -24.28 -3.47
N ILE A 176 -13.51 -24.28 -2.63
CA ILE A 176 -13.40 -25.21 -1.48
C ILE A 176 -14.45 -24.87 -0.40
N ILE A 177 -14.65 -23.59 -0.09
CA ILE A 177 -15.70 -23.11 0.84
C ILE A 177 -17.08 -23.58 0.39
N SER A 178 -17.37 -23.53 -0.91
CA SER A 178 -18.65 -23.97 -1.45
C SER A 178 -18.89 -25.49 -1.33
N GLN A 179 -17.81 -26.26 -1.20
CA GLN A 179 -17.85 -27.71 -0.95
C GLN A 179 -17.98 -28.04 0.55
N GLY A 180 -17.84 -27.05 1.43
CA GLY A 180 -17.96 -27.18 2.88
C GLY A 180 -16.66 -27.53 3.61
N ASP A 181 -15.52 -27.64 2.92
CA ASP A 181 -14.23 -27.92 3.55
C ASP A 181 -13.54 -26.64 4.03
N LEU A 182 -14.00 -26.09 5.15
CA LEU A 182 -13.45 -24.85 5.69
C LEU A 182 -12.00 -24.99 6.20
N SER A 183 -11.57 -26.20 6.55
CA SER A 183 -10.19 -26.43 7.00
C SER A 183 -9.22 -26.36 5.83
N GLU A 184 -9.54 -27.02 4.70
CA GLU A 184 -8.74 -26.90 3.48
C GLU A 184 -8.76 -25.47 2.93
N ALA A 185 -9.92 -24.80 2.98
CA ALA A 185 -10.02 -23.40 2.57
C ALA A 185 -9.14 -22.49 3.42
N HIS A 186 -9.12 -22.68 4.75
CA HIS A 186 -8.25 -21.93 5.65
C HIS A 186 -6.77 -22.07 5.27
N LEU A 187 -6.29 -23.31 5.05
CA LEU A 187 -4.92 -23.58 4.63
C LEU A 187 -4.57 -22.95 3.27
N LYS A 188 -5.55 -22.87 2.36
CA LYS A 188 -5.37 -22.19 1.07
C LYS A 188 -5.27 -20.68 1.24
N LEU A 189 -6.13 -20.08 2.06
CA LEU A 189 -6.18 -18.64 2.32
C LEU A 189 -4.92 -18.13 3.01
N GLU A 190 -4.30 -18.92 3.91
CA GLU A 190 -3.02 -18.58 4.55
C GLU A 190 -1.91 -18.26 3.53
N GLN A 191 -1.97 -18.80 2.30
CA GLN A 191 -0.99 -18.55 1.25
C GLN A 191 -1.07 -17.13 0.66
N VAL A 192 -2.16 -16.40 0.89
CA VAL A 192 -2.33 -15.01 0.43
C VAL A 192 -1.47 -14.06 1.27
N ARG A 193 -1.36 -14.30 2.58
CA ARG A 193 -0.63 -13.45 3.53
C ARG A 193 0.84 -13.19 3.13
N PRO A 194 1.68 -14.20 2.80
CA PRO A 194 3.06 -13.96 2.42
C PRO A 194 3.19 -13.15 1.12
N ILE A 195 2.23 -13.27 0.18
CA ILE A 195 2.24 -12.50 -1.07
C ILE A 195 2.01 -11.01 -0.77
N PHE A 196 1.00 -10.69 0.07
CA PHE A 196 0.79 -9.31 0.50
C PHE A 196 1.98 -8.75 1.28
N ASN A 197 2.54 -9.55 2.20
CA ASN A 197 3.65 -9.12 3.03
C ASN A 197 4.89 -8.79 2.17
N ASP A 198 5.25 -9.67 1.24
CA ASP A 198 6.36 -9.43 0.31
C ASP A 198 6.10 -8.19 -0.57
N MET A 199 4.88 -8.05 -1.09
CA MET A 199 4.48 -6.89 -1.90
C MET A 199 4.60 -5.58 -1.15
N LEU A 200 4.18 -5.52 0.11
CA LEU A 200 4.29 -4.32 0.91
C LEU A 200 5.76 -4.02 1.25
N LYS A 201 6.53 -5.03 1.68
CA LYS A 201 7.95 -4.86 2.05
C LYS A 201 8.80 -4.39 0.89
N ARG A 202 8.73 -5.06 -0.27
CA ARG A 202 9.60 -4.73 -1.42
C ARG A 202 9.29 -3.36 -2.02
N ASN A 203 8.09 -2.84 -1.79
CA ASN A 203 7.67 -1.49 -2.19
C ASN A 203 7.84 -0.44 -1.08
N GLY A 204 8.55 -0.78 0.00
CA GLY A 204 8.89 0.17 1.08
C GLY A 204 7.68 0.62 1.89
N PHE A 205 6.62 -0.19 1.97
CA PHE A 205 5.55 -0.01 2.94
C PHE A 205 6.00 -0.62 4.26
N SER A 206 6.47 0.23 5.17
CA SER A 206 6.63 -0.15 6.57
C SER A 206 5.31 0.14 7.27
N LEU A 207 4.50 -0.90 7.48
CA LEU A 207 3.24 -0.78 8.18
C LEU A 207 3.32 -1.52 9.50
N GLU A 208 2.67 -0.97 10.52
CA GLU A 208 2.23 -1.72 11.69
C GLU A 208 1.63 -3.09 11.28
N ALA A 209 0.83 -3.14 10.20
CA ALA A 209 0.28 -4.38 9.64
C ALA A 209 1.33 -5.40 9.17
N VAL A 210 2.40 -4.95 8.51
CA VAL A 210 3.52 -5.80 8.06
C VAL A 210 4.26 -6.38 9.26
N ALA A 211 4.54 -5.55 10.26
CA ALA A 211 5.21 -5.98 11.49
C ALA A 211 4.31 -6.91 12.34
N LEU A 212 2.99 -6.68 12.36
CA LEU A 212 2.02 -7.58 12.98
C LEU A 212 2.02 -8.97 12.32
N VAL A 213 2.03 -9.03 10.99
CA VAL A 213 2.11 -10.30 10.24
C VAL A 213 3.43 -11.03 10.51
N ASP A 214 4.56 -10.32 10.49
CA ASP A 214 5.87 -10.93 10.80
C ASP A 214 5.90 -11.50 12.22
N PHE A 215 5.32 -10.78 13.17
CA PHE A 215 5.18 -11.27 14.53
C PHE A 215 4.26 -12.50 14.59
N HIS A 216 3.14 -12.51 13.87
CA HIS A 216 2.25 -13.66 13.82
C HIS A 216 2.95 -14.93 13.34
N ASP A 217 3.69 -14.85 12.23
CA ASP A 217 4.33 -16.03 11.66
C ASP A 217 5.35 -16.64 12.64
N ALA A 218 6.11 -15.80 13.35
CA ALA A 218 7.00 -16.25 14.42
C ALA A 218 6.24 -16.73 15.68
N MET A 219 5.11 -16.09 16.01
CA MET A 219 4.26 -16.43 17.14
C MET A 219 3.59 -17.78 16.95
N GLU A 220 3.10 -18.14 15.76
CA GLU A 220 2.45 -19.44 15.53
C GLU A 220 3.40 -20.61 15.84
N VAL A 221 4.71 -20.48 15.57
CA VAL A 221 5.70 -21.50 15.97
C VAL A 221 5.77 -21.68 17.51
N VAL A 222 5.65 -20.58 18.25
CA VAL A 222 5.55 -20.61 19.73
C VAL A 222 4.25 -21.28 20.17
N LEU A 223 3.13 -20.95 19.52
CA LEU A 223 1.82 -21.51 19.85
C LEU A 223 1.76 -23.02 19.60
N GLU A 224 2.25 -23.49 18.45
CA GLU A 224 2.30 -24.92 18.12
C GLU A 224 3.12 -25.72 19.15
N ALA A 225 4.26 -25.17 19.60
CA ALA A 225 5.10 -25.80 20.62
C ALA A 225 4.39 -25.82 21.98
N ALA A 226 3.71 -24.72 22.34
CA ALA A 226 2.99 -24.59 23.60
C ALA A 226 1.77 -25.53 23.67
N GLU A 227 1.01 -25.69 22.57
CA GLU A 227 -0.09 -26.65 22.46
C GLU A 227 0.38 -28.09 22.69
N LYS A 228 1.59 -28.43 22.20
CA LYS A 228 2.23 -29.73 22.40
C LYS A 228 2.89 -29.88 23.78
N LYS A 229 2.83 -28.85 24.63
CA LYS A 229 3.52 -28.77 25.93
C LYS A 229 5.05 -28.98 25.81
N ASP A 230 5.64 -28.63 24.66
CA ASP A 230 7.08 -28.75 24.43
C ASP A 230 7.80 -27.47 24.87
N ALA A 231 8.22 -27.44 26.13
CA ALA A 231 8.90 -26.30 26.73
C ALA A 231 10.18 -25.91 25.99
N GLN A 232 10.97 -26.88 25.53
CA GLN A 232 12.23 -26.60 24.86
C GLN A 232 11.99 -25.97 23.49
N ALA A 233 11.01 -26.46 22.74
CA ALA A 233 10.61 -25.87 21.46
C ALA A 233 10.04 -24.45 21.64
N VAL A 234 9.25 -24.20 22.70
CA VAL A 234 8.78 -22.85 23.05
C VAL A 234 9.95 -21.89 23.27
N LEU A 235 10.94 -22.27 24.07
CA LEU A 235 12.11 -21.42 24.36
C LEU A 235 12.95 -21.11 23.12
N ILE A 236 13.08 -22.08 22.20
CA ILE A 236 13.77 -21.89 20.92
C ILE A 236 12.99 -20.91 20.03
N ALA A 237 11.68 -21.13 19.85
CA ALA A 237 10.83 -20.31 18.99
C ALA A 237 10.64 -18.88 19.55
N TYR A 238 10.64 -18.72 20.87
CA TYR A 238 10.42 -17.43 21.53
C TYR A 238 11.41 -16.36 21.07
N SER A 239 12.68 -16.70 20.81
CA SER A 239 13.68 -15.70 20.43
C SER A 239 13.32 -14.97 19.13
N GLU A 240 12.73 -15.67 18.17
CA GLU A 240 12.31 -15.07 16.90
C GLU A 240 11.06 -14.22 17.09
N ALA A 241 10.06 -14.75 17.81
CA ALA A 241 8.83 -14.01 18.13
C ALA A 241 9.11 -12.74 18.93
N ASP A 242 10.02 -12.78 19.91
CA ASP A 242 10.45 -11.62 20.70
C ASP A 242 11.08 -10.53 19.83
N ASN A 243 11.98 -10.91 18.92
CA ASN A 243 12.62 -9.98 18.00
C ASN A 243 11.59 -9.31 17.08
N LYS A 244 10.64 -10.07 16.54
CA LYS A 244 9.56 -9.52 15.71
C LYS A 244 8.62 -8.61 16.48
N LEU A 245 8.30 -8.95 17.73
CA LEU A 245 7.50 -8.06 18.56
C LEU A 245 8.24 -6.77 18.91
N LYS A 246 9.56 -6.80 19.11
CA LYS A 246 10.37 -5.58 19.31
C LYS A 246 10.37 -4.66 18.09
N GLU A 247 10.42 -5.22 16.88
CA GLU A 247 10.28 -4.46 15.63
C GLU A 247 8.92 -3.74 15.58
N LEU A 248 7.84 -4.42 15.97
CA LEU A 248 6.50 -3.84 16.07
C LEU A 248 6.41 -2.73 17.14
N GLU A 249 7.01 -2.94 18.31
CA GLU A 249 7.02 -1.96 19.42
C GLU A 249 7.76 -0.66 19.07
N VAL A 250 8.73 -0.70 18.17
CA VAL A 250 9.38 0.53 17.64
C VAL A 250 8.38 1.36 16.81
N ILE A 251 7.43 0.71 16.14
CA ILE A 251 6.41 1.35 15.29
C ILE A 251 5.24 1.85 16.15
N VAL A 252 4.73 1.00 17.05
CA VAL A 252 3.58 1.28 17.91
C VAL A 252 3.73 0.55 19.25
N ASN A 253 3.61 1.30 20.35
CA ASN A 253 3.81 0.75 21.69
C ASN A 253 2.72 1.16 22.68
N ASP A 254 1.47 0.94 22.30
CA ASP A 254 0.33 1.23 23.16
C ASP A 254 -0.06 0.03 24.05
N GLN A 255 -1.15 0.21 24.80
CA GLN A 255 -1.63 -0.79 25.75
C GLN A 255 -1.99 -2.13 25.09
N GLU A 256 -2.50 -2.14 23.84
CA GLU A 256 -2.86 -3.39 23.17
C GLU A 256 -1.60 -4.19 22.78
N ILE A 257 -0.53 -3.50 22.33
CA ILE A 257 0.76 -4.14 22.05
C ILE A 257 1.46 -4.61 23.34
N GLN A 258 1.40 -3.81 24.40
CA GLN A 258 1.94 -4.20 25.71
C GLN A 258 1.20 -5.40 26.33
N GLU A 259 -0.09 -5.59 26.04
CA GLU A 259 -0.84 -6.79 26.42
C GLU A 259 -0.32 -8.03 25.70
N ILE A 260 -0.06 -7.95 24.39
CA ILE A 260 0.57 -9.03 23.61
C ILE A 260 1.95 -9.39 24.17
N ARG A 261 2.77 -8.38 24.47
CA ARG A 261 4.10 -8.54 25.10
C ARG A 261 3.99 -9.30 26.42
N ALA A 262 3.09 -8.90 27.30
CA ALA A 262 2.90 -9.56 28.58
C ALA A 262 2.48 -11.03 28.42
N ASN A 263 1.60 -11.33 27.44
CA ASN A 263 1.18 -12.69 27.15
C ASN A 263 2.31 -13.55 26.57
N LEU A 264 3.16 -12.99 25.70
CA LEU A 264 4.33 -13.70 25.16
C LEU A 264 5.35 -14.03 26.28
N GLU A 265 5.62 -13.09 27.19
CA GLU A 265 6.46 -13.35 28.37
C GLU A 265 5.85 -14.40 29.29
N ALA A 266 4.52 -14.41 29.46
CA ALA A 266 3.85 -15.42 30.27
C ALA A 266 4.02 -16.83 29.69
N VAL A 267 3.91 -17.00 28.36
CA VAL A 267 4.17 -18.27 27.68
C VAL A 267 5.61 -18.73 27.91
N LYS A 268 6.58 -17.84 27.74
CA LYS A 268 8.00 -18.14 28.02
C LYS A 268 8.22 -18.55 29.47
N SER A 269 7.69 -17.78 30.43
CA SER A 269 7.81 -18.10 31.85
C SER A 269 7.16 -19.44 32.21
N ALA A 270 6.06 -19.81 31.54
CA ALA A 270 5.42 -21.10 31.75
C ALA A 270 6.24 -22.25 31.16
N ALA A 271 7.00 -22.05 30.09
CA ALA A 271 7.93 -23.05 29.59
C ALA A 271 9.01 -23.39 30.63
N ASP A 272 9.49 -22.40 31.38
CA ASP A 272 10.49 -22.60 32.43
C ASP A 272 9.94 -23.27 33.70
N PHE A 273 8.68 -22.96 34.09
CA PHE A 273 8.20 -23.26 35.45
C PHE A 273 6.81 -23.92 35.54
N SER A 274 6.02 -23.92 34.47
CA SER A 274 4.59 -24.27 34.53
C SER A 274 4.07 -24.79 33.19
N VAL A 275 4.72 -25.84 32.67
CA VAL A 275 4.45 -26.46 31.35
C VAL A 275 2.97 -26.81 31.15
N ASP A 276 2.28 -27.20 32.21
CA ASP A 276 0.84 -27.52 32.15
C ASP A 276 -0.06 -26.33 31.79
N GLN A 277 0.39 -25.10 32.03
CA GLN A 277 -0.34 -23.87 31.69
C GLN A 277 -0.06 -23.37 30.28
N LEU A 278 0.89 -23.98 29.55
CA LEU A 278 1.30 -23.53 28.21
C LEU A 278 0.11 -23.41 27.23
N PRO A 279 -0.80 -24.40 27.11
CA PRO A 279 -1.92 -24.27 26.16
C PRO A 279 -2.84 -23.09 26.47
N ASP A 280 -3.16 -22.86 27.74
CA ASP A 280 -4.06 -21.77 28.16
C ASP A 280 -3.44 -20.39 27.94
N LEU A 281 -2.13 -20.26 28.20
CA LEU A 281 -1.40 -19.01 27.99
C LEU A 281 -1.16 -18.75 26.49
N ALA A 282 -0.91 -19.78 25.70
CA ALA A 282 -0.85 -19.70 24.24
C ALA A 282 -2.18 -19.24 23.65
N ALA A 283 -3.31 -19.78 24.12
CA ALA A 283 -4.64 -19.34 23.70
C ALA A 283 -4.89 -17.85 24.03
N LYS A 284 -4.45 -17.37 25.19
CA LYS A 284 -4.53 -15.94 25.55
C LYS A 284 -3.66 -15.06 24.64
N LEU A 285 -2.42 -15.48 24.37
CA LEU A 285 -1.54 -14.79 23.43
C LEU A 285 -2.20 -14.68 22.05
N LYS A 286 -2.67 -15.80 21.49
CA LYS A 286 -3.38 -15.85 20.20
C LYS A 286 -4.59 -14.91 20.19
N SER A 287 -5.42 -14.94 21.23
CA SER A 287 -6.60 -14.08 21.34
C SER A 287 -6.25 -12.59 21.37
N SER A 288 -5.24 -12.20 22.17
CA SER A 288 -4.78 -10.81 22.25
C SER A 288 -4.22 -10.31 20.91
N TYR A 289 -3.48 -11.16 20.20
CA TYR A 289 -2.98 -10.85 18.86
C TYR A 289 -4.12 -10.68 17.84
N VAL A 290 -5.03 -11.65 17.75
CA VAL A 290 -6.15 -11.63 16.78
C VAL A 290 -7.00 -10.37 16.94
N LYS A 291 -7.26 -9.94 18.18
CA LYS A 291 -7.98 -8.69 18.47
C LYS A 291 -7.30 -7.47 17.84
N VAL A 292 -5.98 -7.36 17.96
CA VAL A 292 -5.21 -6.25 17.37
C VAL A 292 -5.15 -6.38 15.85
N TYR A 293 -4.87 -7.57 15.32
CA TYR A 293 -4.74 -7.83 13.90
C TYR A 293 -6.05 -7.56 13.12
N LEU A 294 -7.20 -7.94 13.66
CA LEU A 294 -8.49 -7.64 13.02
C LEU A 294 -8.75 -6.13 12.94
N LYS A 295 -8.25 -5.35 13.89
CA LYS A 295 -8.42 -3.89 13.95
C LYS A 295 -7.37 -3.11 13.14
N ARG A 296 -6.13 -3.62 13.08
CA ARG A 296 -4.95 -2.84 12.63
C ARG A 296 -4.04 -3.53 11.61
N GLY A 297 -4.17 -4.84 11.45
CA GLY A 297 -3.41 -5.66 10.50
C GLY A 297 -3.91 -5.60 9.07
#